data_AF-A0A420VQQ6-F1
#
_entry.id   AF-A0A420VQQ6-F1
#
_cell.length_a   1.000
_cell.length_b   1.000
_cell.length_c   1.000
_cell.angle_alpha   90.00
_cell.angle_beta   90.00
_cell.angle_gamma   90.00
#
_symmetry.space_group_name_H-M   'P 1'
#
loop_
_entity.id
_entity.type
_entity.pdbx_description
1 polymer ?
#
loop_
_entity_poly.entity_id
_entity_poly.type
_entity_poly.pdbx_seq_one_letter_code
_entity_poly.pdbx_strand_id
1 'polypeptide(L)'
;MILVITICVLLLFAVYFFISKKQQKQRFNSVVSMTVNYMFQERSGQYSGDRNSKSGVFVFKAERNDDRLKNIVIRKVRPLHVALNVNLEQILVIPFERKDSTKSDVSVRFKINRTTSKIADLTGGRVYISGVLNFEESRSKSFKAILHISDLYKNDEV
;
A
#
# COMPACT_ATOMS: atom_id res chain seq x y z
N MET A 1 -31.37 -13.50 -30.82
CA MET A 1 -30.46 -12.45 -31.34
C MET A 1 -30.07 -11.43 -30.27
N ILE A 2 -31.02 -10.78 -29.60
CA ILE A 2 -30.73 -9.79 -28.54
C ILE A 2 -29.89 -10.39 -27.39
N LEU A 3 -30.26 -11.58 -26.91
CA LEU A 3 -29.56 -12.26 -25.80
C LEU A 3 -28.08 -12.58 -26.12
N VAL A 4 -27.78 -12.92 -27.38
CA VAL A 4 -26.41 -13.17 -27.85
C VAL A 4 -25.61 -11.88 -27.90
N ILE A 5 -26.21 -10.78 -28.38
CA ILE A 5 -25.58 -9.46 -28.40
C ILE A 5 -25.27 -8.99 -26.97
N THR A 6 -26.22 -9.16 -26.03
CA THR A 6 -26.01 -8.79 -24.62
C THR A 6 -24.87 -9.58 -23.98
N ILE A 7 -24.79 -10.90 -24.24
CA ILE A 7 -23.68 -11.73 -23.73
C ILE A 7 -22.34 -11.29 -24.31
N CYS A 8 -22.27 -11.00 -25.61
CA CYS A 8 -21.04 -10.54 -26.26
C CYS A 8 -20.55 -9.20 -25.68
N VAL A 9 -21.46 -8.25 -25.44
CA VAL A 9 -21.11 -6.97 -24.81
C VAL A 9 -20.58 -7.19 -23.40
N LEU A 10 -21.23 -8.03 -22.61
CA LEU A 10 -20.82 -8.34 -21.24
C LEU A 10 -19.43 -9.01 -21.20
N LEU A 11 -19.15 -9.91 -22.14
CA LEU A 11 -17.83 -10.54 -22.32
C LEU A 11 -16.75 -9.51 -22.66
N LEU A 12 -17.00 -8.61 -23.62
CA LEU A 12 -16.05 -7.56 -23.99
C LEU A 12 -15.76 -6.62 -22.82
N PHE A 13 -16.78 -6.23 -22.06
CA PHE A 13 -16.61 -5.43 -20.85
C PHE A 13 -15.78 -6.16 -19.80
N ALA A 14 -16.04 -7.44 -19.56
CA ALA A 14 -15.28 -8.25 -18.61
C ALA A 14 -13.80 -8.33 -19.02
N VAL A 15 -13.51 -8.70 -20.28
CA VAL A 15 -12.15 -8.80 -20.82
C VAL A 15 -11.41 -7.45 -20.71
N TYR A 16 -12.05 -6.36 -21.15
CA TYR A 16 -11.49 -5.01 -21.04
C TYR A 16 -11.14 -4.66 -19.59
N PHE A 17 -12.04 -4.95 -18.66
CA PHE A 17 -11.85 -4.67 -17.24
C PHE A 17 -10.68 -5.45 -16.64
N PHE A 18 -10.53 -6.73 -17.00
CA PHE A 18 -9.40 -7.56 -16.55
C PHE A 18 -8.06 -7.05 -17.10
N ILE A 19 -7.99 -6.69 -18.39
CA ILE A 19 -6.78 -6.16 -19.01
C ILE A 19 -6.37 -4.84 -18.36
N SER A 20 -7.32 -3.93 -18.15
CA SER A 20 -7.06 -2.62 -17.54
C SER A 20 -6.49 -2.75 -16.13
N LYS A 21 -7.02 -3.67 -15.30
CA LYS A 21 -6.46 -3.95 -13.97
C LYS A 21 -5.04 -4.49 -14.02
N LYS A 22 -4.74 -5.41 -14.94
CA LYS A 22 -3.40 -5.98 -15.10
C LYS A 22 -2.39 -4.92 -15.54
N GLN A 23 -2.77 -4.08 -16.50
CA GLN A 23 -1.94 -2.98 -16.98
C GLN A 23 -1.64 -1.94 -15.89
N GLN A 24 -2.61 -1.59 -15.04
CA GLN A 24 -2.36 -0.68 -13.92
C GLN A 24 -1.32 -1.22 -12.94
N LYS A 25 -1.39 -2.52 -12.60
CA LYS A 25 -0.41 -3.17 -11.73
C LYS A 25 0.99 -3.16 -12.36
N GLN A 26 1.07 -3.50 -13.64
CA GLN A 26 2.35 -3.52 -14.37
C GLN A 26 2.98 -2.12 -14.46
N ARG A 27 2.19 -1.09 -14.74
CA ARG A 27 2.66 0.30 -14.81
C ARG A 27 3.17 0.84 -13.48
N PHE A 28 2.59 0.41 -12.36
CA PHE A 28 3.10 0.77 -11.04
C PHE A 28 4.46 0.12 -10.80
N ASN A 29 4.55 -1.20 -10.99
CA ASN A 29 5.78 -1.96 -10.77
C ASN A 29 6.92 -1.60 -11.74
N SER A 30 6.61 -1.07 -12.92
CA SER A 30 7.62 -0.61 -13.87
C SER A 30 8.29 0.70 -13.45
N VAL A 31 7.63 1.49 -12.57
CA VAL A 31 8.10 2.82 -12.16
C VAL A 31 8.66 2.81 -10.75
N VAL A 32 8.10 1.97 -9.86
CA VAL A 32 8.52 1.86 -8.47
C VAL A 32 8.40 0.41 -7.99
N SER A 33 9.43 -0.05 -7.29
CA SER A 33 9.38 -1.25 -6.45
C SER A 33 9.03 -0.83 -5.03
N MET A 34 7.96 -1.36 -4.45
CA MET A 34 7.53 -0.98 -3.10
C MET A 34 7.22 -2.20 -2.25
N THR A 35 7.73 -2.20 -1.02
CA THR A 35 7.44 -3.21 0.01
C THR A 35 6.80 -2.53 1.22
N VAL A 36 6.02 -3.29 1.98
CA VAL A 36 5.44 -2.81 3.24
C VAL A 36 5.82 -3.75 4.36
N ASN A 37 6.56 -3.23 5.31
CA ASN A 37 6.88 -3.92 6.56
C ASN A 37 5.96 -3.45 7.66
N TYR A 38 5.82 -4.23 8.73
CA TYR A 38 5.10 -3.79 9.92
C TYR A 38 5.92 -4.00 11.19
N MET A 39 5.61 -3.20 12.21
CA MET A 39 6.10 -3.38 13.57
C MET A 39 4.99 -3.05 14.55
N PHE A 40 4.73 -3.94 15.51
CA PHE A 40 3.84 -3.62 16.63
C PHE A 40 4.56 -2.70 17.61
N GLN A 41 3.83 -1.70 18.13
CA GLN A 41 4.29 -0.88 19.24
C GLN A 41 3.60 -1.37 20.50
N GLU A 42 4.32 -2.10 21.35
CA GLU A 42 3.83 -2.44 22.68
C GLU A 42 3.86 -1.18 23.56
N ARG A 43 2.70 -0.75 24.04
CA ARG A 43 2.63 0.32 25.04
C ARG A 43 2.83 -0.28 26.43
N SER A 44 4.05 -0.22 26.94
CA SER A 44 4.34 -0.36 28.37
C SER A 44 4.13 0.99 29.06
N GLY A 45 2.92 1.28 29.56
CA GLY A 45 2.68 2.56 30.25
C GLY A 45 1.34 2.65 30.99
N GLN A 46 1.42 2.90 32.30
CA GLN A 46 0.34 2.91 33.30
C GLN A 46 -0.74 4.03 33.15
N TYR A 47 -0.76 4.83 32.09
CA TYR A 47 -1.64 6.03 32.00
C TYR A 47 -2.50 6.16 30.73
N SER A 48 -2.62 5.12 29.89
CA SER A 48 -3.64 5.14 28.83
C SER A 48 -4.85 4.31 29.27
N GLY A 49 -6.00 4.98 29.46
CA GLY A 49 -7.30 4.38 29.77
C GLY A 49 -7.86 3.39 28.74
N ASP A 50 -7.04 2.95 27.80
CA ASP A 50 -7.35 1.93 26.82
C ASP A 50 -6.21 0.89 26.80
N ARG A 51 -6.20 0.02 27.83
CA ARG A 51 -5.23 -1.09 28.02
C ARG A 51 -5.20 -2.12 26.89
N ASN A 52 -6.01 -1.92 25.85
CA ASN A 52 -6.41 -2.95 24.92
C ASN A 52 -6.16 -2.60 23.44
N SER A 53 -5.91 -1.33 23.09
CA SER A 53 -5.55 -0.95 21.73
C SER A 53 -4.07 -1.24 21.44
N LYS A 54 -3.82 -2.33 20.70
CA LYS A 54 -2.51 -2.54 20.08
C LYS A 54 -2.39 -1.56 18.91
N SER A 55 -1.32 -0.76 18.91
CA SER A 55 -0.93 0.09 17.78
C SER A 55 0.30 -0.50 17.08
N GLY A 56 0.50 -0.16 15.83
CA GLY A 56 1.70 -0.51 15.10
C GLY A 56 2.04 0.52 14.05
N VAL A 57 3.10 0.26 13.30
CA VAL A 57 3.57 1.12 12.22
C VAL A 57 3.77 0.26 10.99
N PHE A 58 3.23 0.69 9.85
CA PHE A 58 3.61 0.20 8.54
C PHE A 58 4.78 1.02 8.02
N VAL A 59 5.85 0.38 7.58
CA VAL A 59 6.99 1.03 6.94
C VAL A 59 6.95 0.69 5.46
N PHE A 60 6.64 1.68 4.64
CA PHE A 60 6.68 1.57 3.18
C PHE A 60 8.10 1.88 2.72
N LYS A 61 8.79 0.89 2.18
CA LYS A 61 10.09 1.07 1.53
C LYS A 61 9.85 1.11 0.03
N ALA A 62 10.32 2.15 -0.63
CA ALA A 62 10.14 2.35 -2.06
C ALA A 62 11.49 2.56 -2.74
N GLU A 63 11.63 1.96 -3.92
CA GLU A 63 12.77 2.11 -4.79
C GLU A 63 12.27 2.58 -6.17
N ARG A 64 12.79 3.72 -6.63
CA ARG A 64 12.44 4.27 -7.94
C ARG A 64 13.16 3.46 -9.03
N ASN A 65 12.40 3.03 -10.02
CA ASN A 65 12.92 2.38 -11.23
C ASN A 65 12.93 3.35 -12.43
N ASP A 66 12.27 4.50 -12.29
CA ASP A 66 12.22 5.58 -13.29
C ASP A 66 12.84 6.83 -12.69
N ASP A 67 13.92 7.32 -13.31
CA ASP A 67 14.65 8.50 -12.84
C ASP A 67 13.82 9.78 -12.86
N ARG A 68 12.75 9.82 -13.65
CA ARG A 68 11.85 10.96 -13.77
C ARG A 68 10.84 11.01 -12.62
N LEU A 69 10.74 9.97 -11.79
CA LEU A 69 9.83 9.91 -10.66
C LEU A 69 10.38 10.79 -9.52
N LYS A 70 9.68 11.90 -9.24
CA LYS A 70 10.06 12.86 -8.19
C LYS A 70 9.57 12.44 -6.81
N ASN A 71 8.30 12.02 -6.72
CA ASN A 71 7.73 11.55 -5.47
C ASN A 71 6.47 10.69 -5.68
N ILE A 72 6.10 9.97 -4.64
CA ILE A 72 4.86 9.20 -4.56
C ILE A 72 4.01 9.76 -3.44
N VAL A 73 2.75 10.08 -3.75
CA VAL A 73 1.77 10.56 -2.79
C VAL A 73 0.78 9.44 -2.51
N ILE A 74 0.84 8.81 -1.34
CA ILE A 74 -0.13 7.79 -0.91
C ILE A 74 -1.27 8.49 -0.18
N ARG A 75 -2.47 8.40 -0.76
CA ARG A 75 -3.68 9.04 -0.25
C ARG A 75 -4.55 8.10 0.57
N LYS A 76 -4.41 6.80 0.35
CA LYS A 76 -5.21 5.77 1.01
C LYS A 76 -4.37 4.54 1.27
N VAL A 77 -4.43 4.07 2.50
CA VAL A 77 -3.87 2.79 2.95
C VAL A 77 -5.02 2.01 3.58
N ARG A 78 -5.32 0.83 3.05
CA ARG A 78 -6.37 -0.05 3.54
C ARG A 78 -5.82 -1.47 3.68
N PRO A 79 -5.58 -1.95 4.90
CA PRO A 79 -5.32 -3.36 5.11
C PRO A 79 -6.51 -4.18 4.61
N LEU A 80 -6.24 -5.29 3.94
CA LEU A 80 -7.28 -6.24 3.53
C LEU A 80 -7.68 -7.18 4.68
N HIS A 81 -6.95 -7.15 5.78
CA HIS A 81 -7.29 -7.89 6.99
C HIS A 81 -8.41 -7.17 7.76
N VAL A 82 -9.53 -7.86 8.00
CA VAL A 82 -10.76 -7.28 8.59
C VAL A 82 -10.58 -6.69 9.98
N ALA A 83 -9.60 -7.18 10.74
CA ALA A 83 -9.32 -6.72 12.10
C ALA A 83 -8.31 -5.56 12.17
N LEU A 84 -7.84 -5.06 11.02
CA LEU A 84 -6.91 -3.93 10.94
C LEU A 84 -7.61 -2.71 10.38
N ASN A 85 -7.48 -1.58 11.08
CA ASN A 85 -7.96 -0.31 10.59
C ASN A 85 -6.81 0.71 10.56
N VAL A 86 -6.46 1.16 9.36
CA VAL A 86 -5.50 2.26 9.21
C VAL A 86 -6.31 3.54 9.12
N ASN A 87 -6.26 4.35 10.18
CA ASN A 87 -6.67 5.74 10.06
C ASN A 87 -5.48 6.54 9.53
N LEU A 88 -5.50 6.86 8.24
CA LEU A 88 -4.49 7.72 7.65
C LEU A 88 -4.87 9.17 7.99
N GLU A 89 -4.38 9.67 9.13
CA GLU A 89 -4.66 11.05 9.56
C GLU A 89 -4.00 12.08 8.63
N GLN A 90 -2.95 11.70 7.91
CA GLN A 90 -2.18 12.58 7.01
C GLN A 90 -1.77 11.87 5.71
N ILE A 91 -1.72 12.62 4.61
CA ILE A 91 -1.23 12.14 3.30
C ILE A 91 0.25 11.77 3.42
N LEU A 92 0.67 10.63 2.86
CA LEU A 92 2.09 10.25 2.84
C LEU A 92 2.74 10.72 1.57
N VAL A 93 3.96 11.24 1.69
CA VAL A 93 4.79 11.61 0.55
C VAL A 93 6.13 10.90 0.67
N ILE A 94 6.48 10.12 -0.34
CA ILE A 94 7.78 9.45 -0.49
C ILE A 94 8.59 10.26 -1.52
N PRO A 95 9.57 11.08 -1.09
CA PRO A 95 10.38 11.88 -1.99
C PRO A 95 11.58 11.10 -2.56
N PHE A 96 11.96 11.43 -3.79
CA PHE A 96 13.15 10.91 -4.50
C PHE A 96 14.03 12.05 -5.02
N GLU A 97 14.11 13.16 -4.27
CA GLU A 97 14.61 14.47 -4.73
C GLU A 97 16.08 14.52 -5.17
N ARG A 98 16.88 13.46 -4.96
CA ARG A 98 18.26 13.39 -5.43
C ARG A 98 18.45 12.21 -6.38
N LYS A 99 19.19 12.43 -7.47
CA LYS A 99 19.55 11.38 -8.45
C LYS A 99 20.23 10.17 -7.78
N ASP A 100 20.97 10.42 -6.70
CA ASP A 100 21.72 9.39 -5.96
C ASP A 100 20.86 8.61 -4.95
N SER A 101 19.67 9.11 -4.59
CA SER A 101 18.76 8.42 -3.65
C SER A 101 17.66 7.69 -4.42
N THR A 102 17.95 6.45 -4.85
CA THR A 102 16.95 5.60 -5.49
C THR A 102 15.96 5.01 -4.49
N LYS A 103 16.33 4.93 -3.21
CA LYS A 103 15.54 4.33 -2.13
C LYS A 103 15.02 5.41 -1.17
N SER A 104 13.79 5.25 -0.72
CA SER A 104 13.13 6.15 0.22
C SER A 104 12.08 5.41 1.04
N ASP A 105 11.95 5.82 2.30
CA ASP A 105 11.23 5.09 3.33
C ASP A 105 10.23 6.04 3.99
N VAL A 106 8.97 5.62 4.12
CA VAL A 106 7.97 6.37 4.89
C VAL A 106 7.17 5.44 5.79
N SER A 107 6.99 5.87 7.03
CA SER A 107 6.27 5.10 8.05
C SER A 107 4.90 5.68 8.36
N VAL A 108 3.92 4.82 8.62
CA VAL A 108 2.53 5.18 8.97
C VAL A 108 2.05 4.42 10.17
N ARG A 109 1.53 5.14 11.15
CA ARG A 109 0.91 4.51 12.31
C ARG A 109 -0.45 3.90 11.96
N PHE A 110 -0.72 2.69 12.42
CA PHE A 110 -2.02 2.03 12.35
C PHE A 110 -2.52 1.66 13.74
N LYS A 111 -3.84 1.53 13.89
CA LYS A 111 -4.49 1.07 15.11
C LYS A 111 -5.21 -0.25 14.82
N ILE A 112 -5.16 -1.19 15.74
CA ILE A 112 -5.93 -2.43 15.61
C ILE A 112 -7.31 -2.18 16.22
N ASN A 113 -8.36 -2.18 15.40
CA ASN A 113 -9.73 -2.06 15.90
C ASN A 113 -10.12 -3.40 16.52
N ARG A 114 -10.24 -3.42 17.86
CA ARG A 114 -10.74 -4.59 18.58
C ARG A 114 -12.23 -4.76 18.31
N THR A 115 -12.55 -5.80 17.56
CA THR A 115 -13.84 -6.48 17.77
C THR A 115 -13.69 -8.00 17.81
N THR A 116 -12.69 -8.62 17.15
CA THR A 116 -12.70 -10.09 17.06
C THR A 116 -11.36 -10.85 17.00
N SER A 117 -10.17 -10.25 17.09
CA SER A 117 -8.94 -11.07 17.04
C SER A 117 -7.73 -10.51 17.78
N LYS A 118 -7.09 -11.38 18.58
CA LYS A 118 -5.70 -11.21 19.04
C LYS A 118 -4.80 -11.43 17.83
N ILE A 119 -4.55 -10.39 17.04
CA ILE A 119 -3.60 -10.47 15.93
C ILE A 119 -2.19 -10.49 16.54
N ALA A 120 -1.49 -11.62 16.36
CA ALA A 120 -0.10 -11.79 16.78
C ALA A 120 0.89 -11.56 15.63
N ASP A 121 0.45 -11.74 14.38
CA ASP A 121 1.29 -11.67 13.18
C ASP A 121 0.49 -11.04 12.02
N LEU A 122 1.14 -10.20 11.22
CA LEU A 122 0.60 -9.58 10.00
C LEU A 122 1.30 -10.06 8.72
N THR A 123 2.32 -10.91 8.85
CA THR A 123 3.07 -11.50 7.74
C THR A 123 2.14 -12.25 6.80
N GLY A 124 2.34 -12.08 5.50
CA GLY A 124 1.47 -12.65 4.47
C GLY A 124 0.13 -11.93 4.29
N GLY A 125 -0.18 -10.98 5.18
CA GLY A 125 -1.27 -10.03 5.01
C GLY A 125 -1.08 -9.16 3.77
N ARG A 126 -2.14 -8.45 3.37
CA ARG A 126 -2.11 -7.57 2.20
C ARG A 126 -2.60 -6.18 2.56
N VAL A 127 -1.95 -5.17 2.01
CA VAL A 127 -2.35 -3.76 2.13
C VAL A 127 -2.65 -3.22 0.74
N TYR A 128 -3.86 -2.74 0.56
CA TYR A 128 -4.23 -1.95 -0.60
C TYR A 128 -3.77 -0.50 -0.38
N ILE A 129 -3.04 0.04 -1.34
CA ILE A 129 -2.65 1.44 -1.37
C ILE A 129 -3.15 2.11 -2.66
N SER A 130 -3.48 3.39 -2.58
CA SER A 130 -3.74 4.19 -3.77
C SER A 130 -3.32 5.63 -3.59
N GLY A 131 -2.94 6.26 -4.69
CA GLY A 131 -2.30 7.56 -4.66
C GLY A 131 -1.97 8.10 -6.03
N VAL A 132 -0.96 8.96 -6.08
CA VAL A 132 -0.48 9.62 -7.28
C VAL A 132 1.04 9.56 -7.36
N LEU A 133 1.57 9.23 -8.54
CA LEU A 133 2.98 9.31 -8.92
C LEU A 133 3.22 10.67 -9.58
N ASN A 134 4.20 11.44 -9.08
CA ASN A 134 4.58 12.72 -9.65
C ASN A 134 5.92 12.62 -10.36
N PHE A 135 5.97 13.14 -11.58
CA PHE A 135 7.15 13.10 -12.44
C PHE A 135 7.65 14.51 -12.70
N GLU A 136 8.94 14.68 -12.99
CA GLU A 136 9.56 16.00 -13.20
C GLU A 136 8.92 16.78 -14.36
N GLU A 137 8.65 16.11 -15.50
CA GLU A 137 8.18 16.76 -16.73
C GLU A 137 6.89 16.12 -17.30
N SER A 138 6.17 15.34 -16.49
CA SER A 138 4.94 14.66 -16.91
C SER A 138 3.80 14.92 -15.95
N ARG A 139 2.57 14.87 -16.49
CA ARG A 139 1.36 14.82 -15.67
C ARG A 139 1.45 13.69 -14.65
N SER A 140 0.95 13.97 -13.46
CA SER A 140 0.84 13.00 -12.39
C SER A 140 -0.05 11.83 -12.78
N LYS A 141 0.34 10.61 -12.41
CA LYS A 141 -0.41 9.39 -12.74
C LYS A 141 -0.99 8.78 -11.47
N SER A 142 -2.29 8.51 -11.45
CA SER A 142 -2.89 7.79 -10.33
C SER A 142 -2.45 6.33 -10.33
N PHE A 143 -2.32 5.75 -9.14
CA PHE A 143 -1.99 4.35 -8.98
C PHE A 143 -2.86 3.68 -7.92
N LYS A 144 -2.98 2.37 -8.07
CA LYS A 144 -3.61 1.45 -7.12
C LYS A 144 -2.73 0.21 -7.07
N ALA A 145 -2.28 -0.17 -5.88
CA ALA A 145 -1.42 -1.33 -5.70
C ALA A 145 -1.87 -2.15 -4.49
N ILE A 146 -1.56 -3.44 -4.53
CA ILE A 146 -1.71 -4.34 -3.38
C ILE A 146 -0.30 -4.82 -3.04
N LEU A 147 0.14 -4.50 -1.83
CA LEU A 147 1.43 -4.90 -1.30
C LEU A 147 1.26 -6.04 -0.30
N HIS A 148 2.22 -6.94 -0.27
CA HIS A 148 2.31 -7.99 0.73
C HIS A 148 3.02 -7.45 1.97
N ILE A 149 2.47 -7.75 3.14
CA ILE A 149 3.03 -7.37 4.42
C ILE A 149 4.11 -8.39 4.78
N SER A 150 5.33 -7.90 4.95
CA SER A 150 6.45 -8.65 5.53
C SER A 150 6.73 -8.16 6.95
N ASP A 151 7.28 -9.03 7.79
CA ASP A 151 7.83 -8.62 9.07
C ASP A 151 9.09 -7.77 8.83
N LEU A 152 9.24 -6.67 9.56
CA LEU A 152 10.40 -5.79 9.46
C LEU A 152 11.70 -6.53 9.82
N TYR A 153 11.65 -7.45 10.77
CA TYR A 153 12.84 -8.12 11.33
C TYR A 153 13.24 -9.42 10.63
N LYS A 154 12.37 -10.01 9.78
CA LYS A 154 12.71 -11.26 9.05
C LYS A 154 13.54 -11.05 7.79
N ASN A 155 13.73 -9.82 7.32
CA ASN A 155 14.45 -9.52 6.08
C ASN A 155 15.91 -9.09 6.29
N ASP A 156 16.38 -9.02 7.54
CA ASP A 156 17.75 -8.61 7.86
C ASP A 156 18.68 -9.82 8.17
N GLU A 157 18.20 -11.06 8.06
CA GLU A 157 19.02 -12.28 8.08
C GLU A 157 19.31 -12.77 6.66
N VAL A 158 20.38 -12.24 6.05
CA VAL A 158 21.11 -12.86 4.94
C VAL A 158 22.60 -12.65 5.15
#